data_AF-A0A8J3YMT3-F1
#
_entry.id   AF-A0A8J3YMT3-F1
#
_cell.length_a   1.000
_cell.length_b   1.000
_cell.length_c   1.000
_cell.angle_alpha   90.00
_cell.angle_beta   90.00
_cell.angle_gamma   90.00
#
_symmetry.space_group_name_H-M   'P 1'
#
loop_
_entity.id
_entity.type
_entity.pdbx_description
1 polymer ?
#
loop_
_entity_poly.entity_id
_entity_poly.type
_entity_poly.pdbx_seq_one_letter_code
_entity_poly.pdbx_strand_id
1 'polypeptide(L)'
;MDAEIARLIGLLDDDSTAVAEDAKAALISIGPEVVQPLAAAVPSLERFGQLSAIEAFEHLGGVAAGPVLIDLLSSEHDTVREWSALAIEQLGVRGAVPALQAAYRRLRLGDGRLDDGEAVALRRVLTQLGARQEVMPPLTASLRVSDRALDRLWPVGPLTDLVNDLADHGQAVLYFMLFSVTDRGTFWQGHESLGQELDRRAPWSEFVEAARENALLEAAFVPAQPHLFVDLEWIDESDR
;
A
#
# COMPACT_ATOMS: atom_id res chain seq x y z
N MET A 1 31.69 -1.10 -18.48
CA MET A 1 30.28 -1.32 -18.12
C MET A 1 30.15 -1.34 -16.61
N ASP A 2 30.85 -2.25 -15.92
CA ASP A 2 30.81 -2.38 -14.45
C ASP A 2 31.19 -1.09 -13.68
N ALA A 3 32.24 -0.37 -14.13
CA ALA A 3 32.64 0.89 -13.51
C ALA A 3 31.59 2.01 -13.69
N GLU A 4 30.83 1.97 -14.79
CA GLU A 4 29.77 2.96 -15.03
C GLU A 4 28.53 2.62 -14.20
N ILE A 5 28.14 1.35 -14.11
CA ILE A 5 27.05 0.89 -13.24
C ILE A 5 27.35 1.26 -11.78
N ALA A 6 28.57 0.99 -11.30
CA ALA A 6 28.96 1.35 -9.93
C ALA A 6 28.91 2.86 -9.69
N ARG A 7 29.34 3.67 -10.66
CA ARG A 7 29.27 5.13 -10.59
C ARG A 7 27.82 5.61 -10.51
N LEU A 8 26.93 5.08 -11.34
CA LEU A 8 25.51 5.43 -11.35
C LEU A 8 24.80 5.01 -10.06
N ILE A 9 25.10 3.82 -9.53
CA ILE A 9 24.59 3.37 -8.22
C ILE A 9 24.97 4.36 -7.12
N GLY A 10 26.22 4.83 -7.10
CA GLY A 10 26.67 5.82 -6.11
C GLY A 10 26.00 7.19 -6.23
N LEU A 11 25.38 7.51 -7.37
CA LEU A 11 24.62 8.74 -7.57
C LEU A 11 23.16 8.62 -7.14
N LEU A 12 22.68 7.44 -6.76
CA LEU A 12 21.32 7.27 -6.25
C LEU A 12 21.12 7.97 -4.90
N ASP A 13 22.19 8.24 -4.15
CA ASP A 13 22.19 9.00 -2.89
C ASP A 13 22.65 10.46 -3.09
N ASP A 14 22.69 10.97 -4.32
CA ASP A 14 23.08 12.36 -4.55
C ASP A 14 22.05 13.32 -3.94
N ASP A 15 22.53 14.36 -3.24
CA ASP A 15 21.69 15.40 -2.61
C ASP A 15 20.79 16.10 -3.64
N SER A 16 21.21 16.15 -4.91
CA SER A 16 20.39 16.65 -6.01
C SER A 16 19.45 15.57 -6.50
N THR A 17 18.14 15.74 -6.21
CA THR A 17 17.09 14.86 -6.73
C THR A 17 17.16 14.68 -8.25
N ALA A 18 17.54 15.72 -9.01
CA ALA A 18 17.69 15.61 -10.46
C ALA A 18 18.83 14.64 -10.85
N VAL A 19 19.95 14.66 -10.12
CA VAL A 19 21.09 13.77 -10.40
C VAL A 19 20.74 12.33 -10.06
N ALA A 20 20.07 12.10 -8.92
CA ALA A 20 19.66 10.78 -8.52
C ALA A 20 18.60 10.17 -9.46
N GLU A 21 17.63 10.98 -9.92
CA GLU A 21 16.65 10.57 -10.94
C GLU A 21 17.30 10.24 -12.29
N ASP A 22 18.24 11.08 -12.75
CA ASP A 22 18.99 10.82 -13.99
C ASP A 22 19.82 9.53 -13.88
N ALA A 23 20.42 9.27 -12.71
CA ALA A 23 21.17 8.05 -12.45
C ALA A 23 20.26 6.81 -12.48
N LYS A 24 19.09 6.87 -11.83
CA LYS A 24 18.07 5.81 -11.88
C LYS A 24 17.60 5.55 -13.31
N ALA A 25 17.28 6.60 -14.07
CA ALA A 25 16.85 6.47 -15.46
C ALA A 25 17.94 5.86 -16.36
N ALA A 26 19.21 6.21 -16.13
CA ALA A 26 20.34 5.62 -16.83
C ALA A 26 20.51 4.12 -16.48
N LEU A 27 20.39 3.75 -15.20
CA LEU A 27 20.41 2.36 -14.75
C LEU A 27 19.30 1.53 -15.40
N ILE A 28 18.07 2.05 -15.45
CA ILE A 28 16.93 1.39 -16.14
C ILE A 28 17.22 1.23 -17.64
N SER A 29 17.82 2.25 -18.26
CA SER A 29 18.14 2.24 -19.70
C SER A 29 19.25 1.25 -20.08
N ILE A 30 20.16 0.93 -19.14
CA ILE A 30 21.16 -0.12 -19.35
C ILE A 30 20.47 -1.49 -19.47
N GLY A 31 19.56 -1.79 -18.54
CA GLY A 31 18.73 -2.99 -18.59
C GLY A 31 19.01 -4.03 -17.50
N PRO A 32 18.52 -5.27 -17.67
CA PRO A 32 18.48 -6.28 -16.62
C PRO A 32 19.83 -6.65 -15.98
N GLU A 33 20.95 -6.43 -16.66
CA GLU A 33 22.30 -6.64 -16.11
C GLU A 33 22.60 -5.79 -14.87
N VAL A 34 21.86 -4.69 -14.67
CA VAL A 34 21.99 -3.82 -13.48
C VAL A 34 21.42 -4.46 -12.22
N VAL A 35 20.47 -5.40 -12.35
CA VAL A 35 19.72 -5.92 -11.19
C VAL A 35 20.64 -6.48 -10.12
N GLN A 36 21.65 -7.29 -10.50
CA GLN A 36 22.56 -7.91 -9.52
C GLN A 36 23.54 -6.90 -8.87
N PRO A 37 24.25 -6.04 -9.64
CA PRO A 37 25.06 -4.97 -9.05
C PRO A 37 24.26 -4.04 -8.13
N LEU A 38 23.06 -3.63 -8.54
CA LEU A 38 22.21 -2.75 -7.76
C LEU A 38 21.74 -3.45 -6.47
N ALA A 39 21.22 -4.68 -6.57
CA ALA A 39 20.80 -5.46 -5.41
C ALA A 39 21.92 -5.67 -4.37
N ALA A 40 23.15 -5.86 -4.83
CA ALA A 40 24.31 -5.99 -3.93
C ALA A 40 24.65 -4.67 -3.21
N ALA A 41 24.32 -3.51 -3.79
CA ALA A 41 24.64 -2.20 -3.26
C ALA A 41 23.53 -1.60 -2.36
N VAL A 42 22.26 -2.01 -2.54
CA VAL A 42 21.11 -1.49 -1.76
C VAL A 42 21.38 -1.39 -0.24
N PRO A 43 22.00 -2.38 0.44
CA PRO A 43 22.23 -2.29 1.88
C PRO A 43 23.17 -1.13 2.30
N SER A 44 23.93 -0.58 1.36
CA SER A 44 24.81 0.58 1.59
C SER A 44 24.22 1.92 1.17
N LEU A 45 23.06 1.91 0.49
CA LEU A 45 22.37 3.12 0.08
C LEU A 45 21.60 3.75 1.24
N GLU A 46 21.47 5.07 1.22
CA GLU A 46 20.57 5.79 2.12
C GLU A 46 19.10 5.59 1.73
N ARG A 47 18.17 6.09 2.55
CA ARG A 47 16.73 5.92 2.33
C ARG A 47 16.30 6.26 0.90
N PHE A 48 16.79 7.39 0.36
CA PHE A 48 16.39 7.83 -0.99
C PHE A 48 16.96 6.91 -2.09
N GLY A 49 18.23 6.51 -1.98
CA GLY A 49 18.82 5.56 -2.93
C GLY A 49 18.16 4.18 -2.87
N GLN A 50 17.77 3.71 -1.68
CA GLN A 50 16.99 2.47 -1.53
C GLN A 50 15.65 2.54 -2.26
N LEU A 51 14.89 3.64 -2.09
CA LEU A 51 13.62 3.84 -2.80
C LEU A 51 13.82 3.90 -4.32
N SER A 52 14.85 4.63 -4.78
CA SER A 52 15.21 4.69 -6.20
C SER A 52 15.59 3.32 -6.77
N ALA A 53 16.26 2.48 -5.96
CA ALA A 53 16.61 1.13 -6.35
C ALA A 53 15.38 0.22 -6.48
N ILE A 54 14.42 0.32 -5.55
CA ILE A 54 13.14 -0.40 -5.62
C ILE A 54 12.41 -0.07 -6.92
N GLU A 55 12.25 1.22 -7.22
CA GLU A 55 11.61 1.66 -8.48
C GLU A 55 12.36 1.13 -9.70
N ALA A 56 13.70 1.14 -9.70
CA ALA A 56 14.48 0.59 -10.79
C ALA A 56 14.21 -0.92 -10.96
N PHE A 57 14.07 -1.69 -9.87
CA PHE A 57 13.71 -3.11 -9.94
C PHE A 57 12.31 -3.34 -10.54
N GLU A 58 11.33 -2.51 -10.18
CA GLU A 58 9.97 -2.58 -10.74
C GLU A 58 9.97 -2.34 -12.25
N HIS A 59 10.73 -1.34 -12.72
CA HIS A 59 10.84 -1.01 -14.15
C HIS A 59 11.60 -2.09 -14.94
N LEU A 60 12.70 -2.59 -14.38
CA LEU A 60 13.51 -3.64 -15.01
C LEU A 60 12.78 -4.99 -15.03
N GLY A 61 11.94 -5.23 -14.02
CA GLY A 61 11.13 -6.42 -13.90
C GLY A 61 11.91 -7.67 -13.51
N GLY A 62 11.16 -8.76 -13.33
CA GLY A 62 11.71 -10.07 -13.01
C GLY A 62 12.00 -10.30 -11.52
N VAL A 63 11.97 -11.56 -11.12
CA VAL A 63 12.08 -11.96 -9.70
C VAL A 63 13.50 -11.93 -9.14
N ALA A 64 14.49 -11.50 -9.92
CA ALA A 64 15.91 -11.55 -9.55
C ALA A 64 16.27 -10.57 -8.40
N ALA A 65 15.50 -9.49 -8.25
CA ALA A 65 15.60 -8.58 -7.10
C ALA A 65 14.90 -9.11 -5.83
N GLY A 66 14.21 -10.26 -5.92
CA GLY A 66 13.41 -10.80 -4.82
C GLY A 66 14.13 -10.92 -3.48
N PRO A 67 15.37 -11.45 -3.41
CA PRO A 67 16.10 -11.53 -2.14
C PRO A 67 16.32 -10.17 -1.45
N VAL A 68 16.78 -9.15 -2.19
CA VAL A 68 17.04 -7.83 -1.60
C VAL A 68 15.75 -7.13 -1.20
N LEU A 69 14.66 -7.30 -1.96
CA LEU A 69 13.35 -6.79 -1.56
C LEU A 69 12.85 -7.45 -0.26
N ILE A 70 13.03 -8.77 -0.13
CA ILE A 70 12.69 -9.49 1.11
C ILE A 70 13.48 -8.92 2.30
N ASP A 71 14.77 -8.63 2.13
CA ASP A 71 15.60 -8.03 3.19
C ASP A 71 15.09 -6.62 3.57
N LEU A 72 14.67 -5.82 2.60
CA LEU A 72 14.14 -4.46 2.81
C LEU A 72 12.82 -4.43 3.57
N LEU A 73 12.08 -5.54 3.72
CA LEU A 73 10.92 -5.64 4.62
C LEU A 73 11.30 -5.47 6.10
N SER A 74 12.59 -5.49 6.43
CA SER A 74 13.12 -5.20 7.78
C SER A 74 13.86 -3.87 7.86
N SER A 75 13.73 -3.00 6.85
CA SER A 75 14.33 -1.66 6.87
C SER A 75 13.85 -0.83 8.07
N GLU A 76 14.70 0.05 8.59
CA GLU A 76 14.31 1.00 9.63
C GLU A 76 13.34 2.07 9.13
N HIS A 77 13.22 2.25 7.81
CA HIS A 77 12.35 3.23 7.18
C HIS A 77 11.05 2.61 6.69
N ASP A 78 9.93 3.05 7.25
CA ASP A 78 8.58 2.53 6.95
C ASP A 78 8.24 2.63 5.46
N THR A 79 8.58 3.73 4.79
CA THR A 79 8.37 3.90 3.34
C THR A 79 9.15 2.88 2.52
N VAL A 80 10.36 2.49 2.96
CA VAL A 80 11.16 1.48 2.26
C VAL A 80 10.52 0.10 2.42
N ARG A 81 10.01 -0.21 3.61
CA ARG A 81 9.27 -1.46 3.85
C ARG A 81 7.99 -1.54 3.00
N GLU A 82 7.24 -0.43 2.95
CA GLU A 82 6.03 -0.29 2.14
C GLU A 82 6.32 -0.54 0.65
N TRP A 83 7.26 0.21 0.07
CA TRP A 83 7.59 0.11 -1.35
C TRP A 83 8.15 -1.26 -1.69
N SER A 84 8.95 -1.85 -0.80
CA SER A 84 9.45 -3.21 -1.00
C SER A 84 8.32 -4.24 -1.04
N ALA A 85 7.33 -4.14 -0.15
CA ALA A 85 6.17 -5.04 -0.16
C ALA A 85 5.37 -4.92 -1.47
N LEU A 86 5.16 -3.71 -1.97
CA LEU A 86 4.48 -3.46 -3.25
C LEU A 86 5.28 -4.01 -4.43
N ALA A 87 6.59 -3.76 -4.48
CA ALA A 87 7.47 -4.30 -5.53
C ALA A 87 7.48 -5.84 -5.54
N ILE A 88 7.45 -6.47 -4.36
CA ILE A 88 7.34 -7.94 -4.23
C ILE A 88 6.07 -8.48 -4.91
N GLU A 89 4.94 -7.80 -4.75
CA GLU A 89 3.69 -8.15 -5.41
C GLU A 89 3.78 -7.95 -6.93
N GLN A 90 4.20 -6.77 -7.36
CA GLN A 90 4.30 -6.41 -8.78
C GLN A 90 5.24 -7.35 -9.55
N LEU A 91 6.36 -7.72 -8.94
CA LEU A 91 7.35 -8.63 -9.53
C LEU A 91 6.97 -10.11 -9.36
N GLY A 92 5.91 -10.42 -8.61
CA GLY A 92 5.43 -11.79 -8.40
C GLY A 92 6.38 -12.66 -7.58
N VAL A 93 7.10 -12.08 -6.61
CA VAL A 93 8.07 -12.78 -5.75
C VAL A 93 7.35 -13.60 -4.68
N ARG A 94 6.67 -14.67 -5.10
CA ARG A 94 5.86 -15.52 -4.20
C ARG A 94 6.63 -16.14 -3.03
N GLY A 95 7.94 -16.31 -3.17
CA GLY A 95 8.82 -16.77 -2.08
C GLY A 95 8.87 -15.82 -0.88
N ALA A 96 8.41 -14.57 -1.02
CA ALA A 96 8.41 -13.56 0.03
C ALA A 96 7.26 -13.72 1.05
N VAL A 97 6.26 -14.57 0.79
CA VAL A 97 5.07 -14.71 1.66
C VAL A 97 5.43 -14.89 3.15
N PRO A 98 6.38 -15.75 3.56
CA PRO A 98 6.76 -15.87 4.96
C PRO A 98 7.32 -14.58 5.57
N ALA A 99 8.08 -13.80 4.81
CA ALA A 99 8.66 -12.54 5.26
C ALA A 99 7.59 -11.45 5.37
N LEU A 100 6.68 -11.36 4.40
CA LEU A 100 5.52 -10.47 4.44
C LEU A 100 4.63 -10.77 5.65
N GLN A 101 4.37 -12.06 5.94
CA GLN A 101 3.62 -12.46 7.13
C GLN A 101 4.33 -12.08 8.43
N ALA A 102 5.67 -12.15 8.46
CA ALA A 102 6.45 -11.72 9.61
C ALA A 102 6.39 -10.20 9.81
N ALA A 103 6.53 -9.42 8.72
CA ALA A 103 6.39 -7.97 8.74
C ALA A 103 4.99 -7.55 9.19
N TYR A 104 3.97 -8.21 8.67
CA TYR A 104 2.59 -7.97 9.05
C TYR A 104 2.32 -8.30 10.53
N ARG A 105 2.86 -9.42 11.04
CA ARG A 105 2.79 -9.76 12.47
C ARG A 105 3.49 -8.71 13.34
N ARG A 106 4.62 -8.15 12.89
CA ARG A 106 5.33 -7.08 13.62
C ARG A 106 4.44 -5.84 13.78
N LEU A 107 3.74 -5.42 12.72
CA LEU A 107 2.84 -4.26 12.79
C LEU A 107 1.65 -4.49 13.72
N ARG A 108 1.09 -5.71 13.71
CA ARG A 108 -0.01 -6.08 14.62
C ARG A 108 0.39 -6.01 16.09
N LEU A 109 1.57 -6.52 16.40
CA LEU A 109 2.11 -6.54 17.77
C LEU A 109 2.72 -5.18 18.20
N GLY A 110 2.92 -4.27 17.25
CA GLY A 110 3.44 -2.92 17.50
C GLY A 110 2.35 -1.91 17.87
N ASP A 111 2.78 -0.68 18.13
CA ASP A 111 1.94 0.49 18.42
C ASP A 111 1.75 1.42 17.22
N GLY A 112 2.25 1.03 16.04
CA GLY A 112 2.10 1.75 14.79
C GLY A 112 0.64 1.97 14.40
N ARG A 113 0.39 2.75 13.36
CA ARG A 113 -0.96 3.00 12.89
C ARG A 113 -1.47 1.79 12.11
N LEU A 114 -2.76 1.46 12.23
CA LEU A 114 -3.34 0.36 11.45
C LEU A 114 -3.59 0.80 9.99
N ASP A 115 -3.67 2.10 9.75
CA ASP A 115 -4.00 2.75 8.48
C ASP A 115 -2.80 3.44 7.81
N ASP A 116 -1.57 3.20 8.27
CA ASP A 116 -0.39 3.69 7.57
C ASP A 116 -0.12 2.92 6.26
N GLY A 117 0.70 3.52 5.41
CA GLY A 117 1.00 2.98 4.07
C GLY A 117 1.57 1.56 4.11
N GLU A 118 2.45 1.26 5.07
CA GLU A 118 3.04 -0.07 5.22
C GLU A 118 1.98 -1.11 5.61
N ALA A 119 1.12 -0.81 6.60
CA ALA A 119 0.09 -1.72 7.07
C ALA A 119 -0.93 -2.03 5.96
N VAL A 120 -1.36 -1.00 5.22
CA VAL A 120 -2.26 -1.13 4.07
C VAL A 120 -1.59 -1.95 2.96
N ALA A 121 -0.34 -1.64 2.61
CA ALA A 121 0.40 -2.37 1.59
C ALA A 121 0.54 -3.86 1.95
N LEU A 122 0.93 -4.18 3.19
CA LEU A 122 1.08 -5.57 3.62
C LEU A 122 -0.24 -6.34 3.58
N ARG A 123 -1.36 -5.74 4.05
CA ARG A 123 -2.68 -6.39 3.93
C ARG A 123 -3.05 -6.65 2.48
N ARG A 124 -2.89 -5.64 1.61
CA ARG A 124 -3.19 -5.75 0.17
C ARG A 124 -2.34 -6.84 -0.50
N VAL A 125 -1.03 -6.78 -0.32
CA VAL A 125 -0.07 -7.73 -0.91
C VAL A 125 -0.33 -9.15 -0.42
N LEU A 126 -0.56 -9.34 0.88
CA LEU A 126 -0.90 -10.66 1.42
C LEU A 126 -2.23 -11.18 0.86
N THR A 127 -3.24 -10.32 0.68
CA THR A 127 -4.51 -10.71 0.03
C THR A 127 -4.28 -11.14 -1.41
N GLN A 128 -3.54 -10.35 -2.20
CA GLN A 128 -3.25 -10.64 -3.61
C GLN A 128 -2.42 -11.91 -3.80
N LEU A 129 -1.52 -12.22 -2.86
CA LEU A 129 -0.74 -13.46 -2.85
C LEU A 129 -1.50 -14.66 -2.26
N GLY A 130 -2.76 -14.48 -1.83
CA GLY A 130 -3.57 -15.54 -1.22
C GLY A 130 -3.10 -15.96 0.18
N ALA A 131 -2.31 -15.12 0.85
CA ALA A 131 -1.75 -15.33 2.19
C ALA A 131 -2.53 -14.60 3.29
N ARG A 132 -3.56 -13.84 2.93
CA ARG A 132 -4.58 -13.23 3.79
C ARG A 132 -5.93 -13.35 3.08
N GLN A 133 -7.00 -13.55 3.85
CA GLN A 133 -8.36 -13.56 3.33
C GLN A 133 -9.07 -12.29 3.80
N GLU A 134 -9.51 -11.46 2.86
CA GLU A 134 -10.38 -10.33 3.15
C GLU A 134 -11.82 -10.81 3.34
N VAL A 135 -12.47 -10.37 4.41
CA VAL A 135 -13.90 -10.60 4.63
C VAL A 135 -14.67 -9.46 3.97
N MET A 136 -15.54 -9.79 3.01
CA MET A 136 -16.37 -8.80 2.32
C MET A 136 -17.83 -9.20 2.49
N PRO A 137 -18.63 -8.45 3.26
CA PRO A 137 -19.99 -8.84 3.53
C PRO A 137 -20.88 -8.65 2.30
N PRO A 138 -22.09 -9.25 2.27
CA PRO A 138 -22.87 -9.40 1.05
C PRO A 138 -23.21 -8.08 0.34
N LEU A 139 -23.60 -7.03 1.06
CA LEU A 139 -23.95 -5.76 0.44
C LEU A 139 -22.69 -5.10 -0.14
N THR A 140 -21.61 -5.00 0.63
CA THR A 140 -20.31 -4.52 0.16
C THR A 140 -19.85 -5.31 -1.07
N ALA A 141 -19.91 -6.64 -1.05
CA ALA A 141 -19.52 -7.46 -2.20
C ALA A 141 -20.39 -7.22 -3.43
N SER A 142 -21.71 -7.08 -3.25
CA SER A 142 -22.66 -6.91 -4.35
C SER A 142 -22.54 -5.57 -5.08
N LEU A 143 -22.08 -4.53 -4.39
CA LEU A 143 -21.97 -3.17 -4.91
C LEU A 143 -20.56 -2.81 -5.39
N ARG A 144 -19.59 -3.71 -5.19
CA ARG A 144 -18.22 -3.50 -5.62
C ARG A 144 -18.17 -3.41 -7.15
N VAL A 145 -17.51 -2.37 -7.62
CA VAL A 145 -17.10 -2.20 -9.00
C VAL A 145 -15.58 -2.20 -9.08
N SER A 146 -15.06 -2.49 -10.27
CA SER A 146 -13.64 -2.35 -10.58
C SER A 146 -13.51 -1.42 -11.78
N ASP A 147 -12.53 -0.52 -11.72
CA ASP A 147 -12.09 0.31 -12.85
C ASP A 147 -10.64 -0.03 -13.20
N ARG A 148 -10.16 0.40 -14.37
CA ARG A 148 -8.81 0.12 -14.88
C ARG A 148 -7.68 0.49 -13.90
N ALA A 149 -7.93 1.45 -12.99
CA ALA A 149 -6.95 1.93 -12.03
C ALA A 149 -7.12 1.36 -10.61
N LEU A 150 -8.33 0.94 -10.21
CA LEU A 150 -8.65 0.55 -8.84
C LEU A 150 -9.58 -0.67 -8.84
N ASP A 151 -9.14 -1.71 -8.13
CA ASP A 151 -9.87 -2.97 -8.07
C ASP A 151 -11.04 -2.95 -7.05
N ARG A 152 -11.04 -2.01 -6.10
CA ARG A 152 -11.99 -1.89 -4.99
C ARG A 152 -12.63 -0.50 -4.99
N LEU A 153 -13.71 -0.35 -5.75
CA LEU A 153 -14.49 0.89 -5.77
C LEU A 153 -15.97 0.59 -5.50
N TRP A 154 -16.65 1.54 -4.87
CA TRP A 154 -18.09 1.52 -4.68
C TRP A 154 -18.70 2.86 -5.05
N PRO A 155 -19.93 2.92 -5.60
CA PRO A 155 -20.63 4.19 -5.74
C PRO A 155 -20.76 4.88 -4.38
N VAL A 156 -20.66 6.21 -4.35
CA VAL A 156 -20.77 6.97 -3.08
C VAL A 156 -22.18 6.97 -2.50
N GLY A 157 -23.21 6.78 -3.33
CA GLY A 157 -24.62 6.81 -2.91
C GLY A 157 -24.95 5.91 -1.70
N PRO A 158 -24.56 4.62 -1.72
CA PRO A 158 -24.73 3.71 -0.59
C PRO A 158 -23.61 3.76 0.47
N LEU A 159 -22.77 4.81 0.55
CA LEU A 159 -21.63 4.85 1.48
C LEU A 159 -22.02 4.55 2.94
N THR A 160 -23.11 5.15 3.43
CA THR A 160 -23.62 4.87 4.79
C THR A 160 -24.00 3.39 4.97
N ASP A 161 -24.63 2.78 3.97
CA ASP A 161 -25.02 1.37 4.04
C ASP A 161 -23.79 0.45 3.98
N LEU A 162 -22.76 0.83 3.21
CA LEU A 162 -21.49 0.08 3.14
C LEU A 162 -20.73 0.11 4.46
N VAL A 163 -20.67 1.27 5.12
CA VAL A 163 -20.04 1.41 6.45
C VAL A 163 -20.79 0.55 7.48
N ASN A 164 -22.13 0.58 7.46
CA ASN A 164 -22.94 -0.24 8.36
C ASN A 164 -22.80 -1.73 8.06
N ASP A 165 -22.78 -2.15 6.79
CA ASP A 165 -22.61 -3.55 6.41
C ASP A 165 -21.28 -4.11 6.89
N LEU A 166 -20.19 -3.36 6.75
CA LEU A 166 -18.87 -3.74 7.30
C LEU A 166 -18.92 -3.87 8.83
N ALA A 167 -19.43 -2.85 9.52
CA ALA A 167 -19.46 -2.84 10.98
C ALA A 167 -20.40 -3.90 11.58
N ASP A 168 -21.55 -4.15 10.97
CA ASP A 168 -22.50 -5.22 11.37
C ASP A 168 -21.91 -6.63 11.21
N HIS A 169 -20.90 -6.77 10.36
CA HIS A 169 -20.11 -7.99 10.19
C HIS A 169 -18.78 -7.95 10.96
N GLY A 170 -18.65 -7.05 11.94
CA GLY A 170 -17.51 -6.99 12.84
C GLY A 170 -16.24 -6.47 12.19
N GLN A 171 -16.34 -5.63 11.16
CA GLN A 171 -15.21 -5.02 10.47
C GLN A 171 -15.14 -3.52 10.72
N ALA A 172 -13.95 -3.02 11.00
CA ALA A 172 -13.71 -1.62 11.30
C ALA A 172 -13.21 -0.90 10.04
N VAL A 173 -13.95 0.12 9.59
CA VAL A 173 -13.53 1.03 8.51
C VAL A 173 -12.51 2.00 9.07
N LEU A 174 -11.26 1.91 8.60
CA LEU A 174 -10.16 2.77 9.06
C LEU A 174 -10.22 4.15 8.41
N TYR A 175 -10.46 4.17 7.10
CA TYR A 175 -10.69 5.39 6.33
C TYR A 175 -11.38 5.04 5.01
N PHE A 176 -11.79 6.08 4.29
CA PHE A 176 -12.16 5.95 2.89
C PHE A 176 -11.60 7.09 2.07
N MET A 177 -11.37 6.84 0.79
CA MET A 177 -10.91 7.83 -0.18
C MET A 177 -12.00 8.07 -1.23
N LEU A 178 -12.10 9.32 -1.70
CA LEU A 178 -13.03 9.69 -2.77
C LEU A 178 -12.31 9.82 -4.10
N PHE A 179 -12.93 9.24 -5.13
CA PHE A 179 -12.47 9.30 -6.50
C PHE A 179 -13.60 9.74 -7.42
N SER A 180 -13.27 10.62 -8.36
CA SER A 180 -14.12 10.91 -9.51
C SER A 180 -13.72 9.97 -10.64
N VAL A 181 -14.64 9.12 -11.06
CA VAL A 181 -14.44 8.15 -12.15
C VAL A 181 -15.15 8.67 -13.39
N THR A 182 -14.39 8.91 -14.44
CA THR A 182 -14.87 9.47 -15.71
C THR A 182 -14.26 8.72 -16.89
N ASP A 183 -14.75 8.97 -18.10
CA ASP A 183 -14.13 8.45 -19.33
C ASP A 183 -12.66 8.89 -19.51
N ARG A 184 -12.22 9.93 -18.80
CA ARG A 184 -10.84 10.45 -18.83
C ARG A 184 -9.92 9.80 -17.81
N GLY A 185 -10.47 8.92 -16.96
CA GLY A 185 -9.74 8.25 -15.89
C GLY A 185 -10.33 8.55 -14.51
N THR A 186 -9.56 8.13 -13.51
CA THR A 186 -9.94 8.13 -12.10
C THR A 186 -9.07 9.14 -11.35
N PHE A 187 -9.71 10.10 -10.71
CA PHE A 187 -9.07 11.27 -10.10
C PHE A 187 -9.41 11.36 -8.62
N TRP A 188 -8.40 11.42 -7.76
CA TRP A 188 -8.58 11.67 -6.33
C TRP A 188 -9.23 13.05 -6.10
N GLN A 189 -10.26 13.10 -5.26
CA GLN A 189 -10.99 14.33 -4.93
C GLN A 189 -10.66 14.85 -3.53
N GLY A 190 -10.15 13.99 -2.64
CA GLY A 190 -10.03 14.29 -1.22
C GLY A 190 -11.39 14.48 -0.54
N HIS A 191 -11.39 14.47 0.78
CA HIS A 191 -12.52 14.90 1.61
C HIS A 191 -12.00 15.33 2.98
N GLU A 192 -12.86 15.93 3.79
CA GLU A 192 -12.52 16.31 5.17
C GLU A 192 -12.42 15.06 6.03
N SER A 193 -11.20 14.64 6.36
CA SER A 193 -10.97 13.63 7.39
C SER A 193 -10.81 14.30 8.75
N LEU A 194 -11.50 13.74 9.74
CA LEU A 194 -11.51 14.27 11.09
C LEU A 194 -10.27 13.86 11.89
N GLY A 195 -9.49 12.90 11.38
CA GLY A 195 -8.24 12.45 11.99
C GLY A 195 -8.41 11.87 13.40
N GLN A 196 -9.62 11.38 13.74
CA GLN A 196 -9.88 10.81 15.07
C GLN A 196 -9.15 9.48 15.22
N GLU A 197 -8.29 9.39 16.23
CA GLU A 197 -7.57 8.16 16.53
C GLU A 197 -8.47 7.11 17.17
N LEU A 198 -8.42 5.88 16.64
CA LEU A 198 -9.14 4.74 17.19
C LEU A 198 -8.31 4.08 18.31
N ASP A 199 -8.93 3.81 19.46
CA ASP A 199 -8.26 3.14 20.57
C ASP A 199 -8.06 1.64 20.28
N ARG A 200 -6.85 1.29 19.82
CA ARG A 200 -6.44 -0.11 19.56
C ARG A 200 -6.51 -1.02 20.78
N ARG A 201 -6.70 -0.51 22.00
CA ARG A 201 -6.79 -1.31 23.24
C ARG A 201 -8.23 -1.60 23.65
N ALA A 202 -9.21 -0.87 23.13
CA ALA A 202 -10.63 -1.13 23.39
C ALA A 202 -11.04 -2.54 22.94
N PRO A 203 -12.04 -3.20 23.54
CA PRO A 203 -12.62 -4.44 23.01
C PRO A 203 -12.94 -4.34 21.51
N TRP A 204 -12.80 -5.42 20.73
CA TRP A 204 -12.96 -5.36 19.27
C TRP A 204 -14.31 -4.78 18.83
N SER A 205 -15.40 -5.16 19.49
CA SER A 205 -16.72 -4.59 19.21
C SER A 205 -16.78 -3.07 19.44
N GLU A 206 -16.13 -2.56 20.48
CA GLU A 206 -16.08 -1.12 20.76
C GLU A 206 -15.21 -0.38 19.72
N PHE A 207 -14.11 -1.01 19.29
CA PHE A 207 -13.27 -0.49 18.21
C PHE A 207 -14.03 -0.38 16.88
N VAL A 208 -14.82 -1.42 16.53
CA VAL A 208 -15.67 -1.44 15.33
C VAL A 208 -16.73 -0.34 15.40
N GLU A 209 -17.40 -0.16 16.54
CA GLU A 209 -18.41 0.91 16.67
C GLU A 209 -17.78 2.31 16.62
N ALA A 210 -16.62 2.52 17.24
CA ALA A 210 -15.89 3.80 17.12
C ALA A 210 -15.49 4.09 15.66
N ALA A 211 -15.00 3.07 14.94
CA ALA A 211 -14.68 3.18 13.51
C ALA A 211 -15.92 3.49 12.66
N ARG A 212 -17.05 2.84 12.95
CA ARG A 212 -18.35 3.11 12.32
C ARG A 212 -18.77 4.57 12.55
N GLU A 213 -18.76 5.05 13.79
CA GLU A 213 -19.12 6.42 14.13
C GLU A 213 -18.26 7.45 13.39
N ASN A 214 -16.94 7.23 13.35
CA ASN A 214 -16.01 8.10 12.63
C ASN A 214 -16.30 8.14 11.13
N ALA A 215 -16.42 6.97 10.49
CA ALA A 215 -16.68 6.88 9.06
C ALA A 215 -18.05 7.48 8.67
N LEU A 216 -19.09 7.30 9.51
CA LEU A 216 -20.40 7.89 9.28
C LEU A 216 -20.40 9.42 9.44
N LEU A 217 -19.62 9.93 10.39
CA LEU A 217 -19.46 11.37 10.58
C LEU A 217 -18.77 12.01 9.38
N GLU A 218 -17.71 11.39 8.86
CA GLU A 218 -17.03 11.84 7.62
C GLU A 218 -17.95 11.72 6.39
N ALA A 219 -18.68 10.60 6.27
CA ALA A 219 -19.62 10.37 5.16
C ALA A 219 -20.73 11.44 5.08
N ALA A 220 -21.11 12.05 6.20
CA ALA A 220 -22.13 13.10 6.24
C ALA A 220 -21.70 14.38 5.48
N PHE A 221 -20.40 14.59 5.27
CA PHE A 221 -19.86 15.71 4.50
C PHE A 221 -19.70 15.41 3.01
N VAL A 222 -19.94 14.16 2.59
CA VAL A 222 -19.71 13.71 1.22
C VAL A 222 -20.97 13.89 0.36
N PRO A 223 -20.91 14.66 -0.74
CA PRO A 223 -22.06 14.82 -1.62
C PRO A 223 -22.33 13.54 -2.43
N ALA A 224 -23.58 13.08 -2.44
CA ALA A 224 -23.99 11.96 -3.28
C ALA A 224 -24.01 12.36 -4.77
N GLN A 225 -22.98 11.98 -5.52
CA GLN A 225 -22.88 12.26 -6.95
C GLN A 225 -22.61 10.98 -7.76
N PRO A 226 -23.24 10.78 -8.93
CA PRO A 226 -23.14 9.53 -9.68
C PRO A 226 -21.74 9.16 -10.20
N HIS A 227 -20.86 10.15 -10.34
CA HIS A 227 -19.47 9.96 -10.81
C HIS A 227 -18.47 9.86 -9.66
N LEU A 228 -18.94 9.98 -8.41
CA LEU A 228 -18.10 9.81 -7.23
C LEU A 228 -18.18 8.37 -6.73
N PHE A 229 -17.00 7.81 -6.50
CA PHE A 229 -16.78 6.49 -5.97
C PHE A 229 -15.93 6.57 -4.72
N VAL A 230 -16.09 5.59 -3.84
CA VAL A 230 -15.34 5.42 -2.61
C VAL A 230 -14.43 4.20 -2.74
N ASP A 231 -13.21 4.32 -2.24
CA ASP A 231 -12.36 3.20 -1.87
C ASP A 231 -12.34 3.12 -0.35
N LEU A 232 -12.60 1.93 0.20
CA LEU A 232 -12.76 1.70 1.64
C LEU A 232 -11.56 0.89 2.13
N GLU A 233 -10.86 1.38 3.15
CA GLU A 233 -9.87 0.58 3.88
C GLU A 233 -10.50 0.11 5.18
N TRP A 234 -10.57 -1.21 5.35
CA TRP A 234 -11.14 -1.84 6.54
C TRP A 234 -10.33 -3.04 6.99
N ILE A 235 -10.55 -3.41 8.25
CA ILE A 235 -9.91 -4.55 8.89
C ILE A 235 -10.92 -5.38 9.69
N ASP A 236 -10.62 -6.65 9.90
CA ASP A 236 -11.34 -7.55 10.81
C ASP A 236 -10.51 -7.88 12.06
N GLU A 237 -11.07 -8.65 12.99
CA GLU A 237 -10.40 -8.99 14.25
C GLU A 237 -9.07 -9.75 14.03
N SER A 238 -8.94 -10.48 12.91
CA SER A 238 -7.73 -11.19 12.57
C SER A 238 -6.59 -10.27 12.16
N ASP A 239 -6.88 -8.99 11.89
CA ASP A 239 -5.89 -7.97 11.54
C ASP A 239 -5.36 -7.18 12.74
N ARG A 240 -5.98 -7.35 13.91
CA ARG A 240 -5.57 -6.67 15.15
C ARG A 240 -4.52 -7.48 15.91
#